data_AF-A0A937QU55-F1
#
_entry.id   AF-A0A937QU55-F1
#
_cell.length_a   1.000
_cell.length_b   1.000
_cell.length_c   1.000
_cell.angle_alpha   90.00
_cell.angle_beta   90.00
_cell.angle_gamma   90.00
#
_symmetry.space_group_name_H-M   'P 1'
#
loop_
_entity.id
_entity.type
_entity.pdbx_description
1 polymer ?
#
loop_
_entity_poly.entity_id
_entity_poly.type
_entity_poly.pdbx_seq_one_letter_code
_entity_poly.pdbx_strand_id
1 'polypeptide(L)'
;MPVNTEKEITTLWRNLHTAQSEICKTYYRWREVAIEIAGPETKPLDVALKAAEMMGVDIGKNFLPRLNWLKGEETFMLNLGRQLAGMWASEGAATTVEQGEGPSEILIKCTRDPWPTAARHYGVPMEEVALTRERLFQAILVDVNVFFDTPLKIEMLKAIPRGEGEWVFKLYKDESK
;
A
#
# COMPACT_ATOMS: atom_id res chain seq x y z
N MET A 1 39.70 16.49 4.19
CA MET A 1 39.13 16.71 2.83
C MET A 1 37.70 17.20 3.00
N PRO A 2 37.26 18.22 2.23
CA PRO A 2 35.86 18.64 2.25
C PRO A 2 34.96 17.51 1.74
N VAL A 3 33.78 17.35 2.34
CA VAL A 3 32.76 16.38 1.91
C VAL A 3 32.26 16.77 0.51
N ASN A 4 32.24 15.81 -0.42
CA ASN A 4 31.61 16.01 -1.72
C ASN A 4 30.11 15.70 -1.59
N THR A 5 29.32 16.74 -1.33
CA THR A 5 27.88 16.63 -1.06
C THR A 5 27.11 15.99 -2.22
N GLU A 6 27.44 16.29 -3.48
CA GLU A 6 26.74 15.72 -4.64
C GLU A 6 26.96 14.20 -4.75
N LYS A 7 28.19 13.75 -4.47
CA LYS A 7 28.53 12.33 -4.45
C LYS A 7 27.80 11.60 -3.32
N GLU A 8 27.73 12.19 -2.14
CA GLU A 8 27.00 11.63 -0.99
C GLU A 8 25.50 11.52 -1.30
N ILE A 9 24.86 12.58 -1.82
CA ILE A 9 23.44 12.57 -2.20
C ILE A 9 23.17 11.49 -3.25
N THR A 10 24.00 11.40 -4.29
CA THR A 10 23.84 10.38 -5.35
C THR A 10 23.97 8.97 -4.78
N THR A 11 24.89 8.77 -3.83
CA THR A 11 25.10 7.48 -3.17
C THR A 11 23.89 7.08 -2.33
N LEU A 12 23.38 8.00 -1.50
CA LEU A 12 22.19 7.77 -0.67
C LEU A 12 20.96 7.48 -1.53
N TRP A 13 20.76 8.25 -2.59
CA TRP A 13 19.66 8.06 -3.54
C TRP A 13 19.71 6.65 -4.15
N ARG A 14 20.88 6.22 -4.66
CA ARG A 14 21.04 4.88 -5.23
C ARG A 14 20.83 3.77 -4.19
N ASN A 15 21.30 3.97 -2.96
CA ASN A 15 21.13 2.99 -1.88
C ASN A 15 19.64 2.85 -1.51
N LEU A 16 18.89 3.95 -1.46
CA LEU A 16 17.44 3.94 -1.24
C LEU A 16 16.72 3.13 -2.32
N HIS A 17 16.97 3.40 -3.61
CA HIS A 17 16.32 2.66 -4.70
C HIS A 17 16.69 1.18 -4.73
N THR A 18 17.94 0.85 -4.37
CA THR A 18 18.36 -0.55 -4.20
C THR A 18 17.56 -1.23 -3.09
N ALA A 19 17.42 -0.58 -1.93
CA ALA A 19 16.65 -1.10 -0.82
C ALA A 19 15.16 -1.29 -1.18
N GLN A 20 14.55 -0.31 -1.84
CA GLN A 20 13.17 -0.39 -2.33
C GLN A 20 12.96 -1.58 -3.29
N SER A 21 13.90 -1.79 -4.21
CA SER A 21 13.88 -2.95 -5.12
C SER A 21 13.94 -4.27 -4.36
N GLU A 22 14.85 -4.38 -3.39
CA GLU A 22 15.00 -5.62 -2.62
C GLU A 22 13.84 -5.87 -1.65
N ILE A 23 13.16 -4.84 -1.12
CA ILE A 23 11.95 -5.01 -0.31
C ILE A 23 10.87 -5.75 -1.10
N CYS A 24 10.56 -5.29 -2.31
CA CYS A 24 9.53 -5.90 -3.16
C CYS A 24 9.90 -7.35 -3.54
N LYS A 25 11.17 -7.58 -3.91
CA LYS A 25 11.66 -8.92 -4.25
C LYS A 25 11.64 -9.86 -3.05
N THR A 26 11.98 -9.37 -1.87
CA THR A 26 12.00 -10.15 -0.64
C THR A 26 10.62 -10.68 -0.29
N TYR A 27 9.56 -9.88 -0.48
CA TYR A 27 8.19 -10.36 -0.34
C TYR A 27 7.91 -11.56 -1.25
N TYR A 28 8.24 -11.48 -2.54
CA TYR A 28 7.97 -12.58 -3.48
C TYR A 28 8.81 -13.83 -3.19
N ARG A 29 10.07 -13.69 -2.75
CA ARG A 29 10.87 -14.83 -2.26
C ARG A 29 10.21 -15.52 -1.06
N TRP A 30 9.73 -14.73 -0.08
CA TRP A 30 9.01 -15.28 1.07
C TRP A 30 7.71 -15.96 0.68
N ARG A 31 6.99 -15.40 -0.29
CA ARG A 31 5.78 -16.01 -0.84
C ARG A 31 6.09 -17.37 -1.48
N GLU A 32 7.14 -17.48 -2.28
CA GLU A 32 7.55 -18.77 -2.89
C GLU A 32 7.86 -19.82 -1.82
N VAL A 33 8.64 -19.46 -0.79
CA VAL A 33 8.94 -20.33 0.36
C VAL A 33 7.66 -20.73 1.09
N ALA A 34 6.73 -19.79 1.33
CA ALA A 34 5.48 -20.08 2.01
C ALA A 34 4.60 -21.05 1.22
N ILE A 35 4.54 -20.93 -0.11
CA ILE A 35 3.81 -21.85 -0.99
C ILE A 35 4.43 -23.24 -0.95
N GLU A 36 5.76 -23.34 -1.04
CA GLU A 36 6.47 -24.62 -0.99
C GLU A 36 6.24 -25.35 0.33
N ILE A 37 6.28 -24.62 1.46
CA ILE A 37 6.02 -25.17 2.79
C ILE A 37 4.56 -25.61 2.95
N ALA A 38 3.60 -24.84 2.42
CA ALA A 38 2.18 -25.12 2.56
C ALA A 38 1.73 -26.35 1.72
N GLY A 39 2.53 -26.75 0.73
CA GLY A 39 2.33 -27.97 -0.05
C GLY A 39 1.49 -27.79 -1.32
N PRO A 40 1.39 -28.83 -2.15
CA PRO A 40 0.95 -28.74 -3.56
C PRO A 40 -0.51 -28.33 -3.76
N GLU A 41 -1.38 -28.55 -2.78
CA GLU A 41 -2.80 -28.17 -2.83
C GLU A 41 -3.03 -26.68 -2.54
N THR A 42 -1.98 -25.96 -2.14
CA THR A 42 -2.08 -24.55 -1.75
C THR A 42 -2.23 -23.67 -2.98
N LYS A 43 -3.27 -22.83 -2.97
CA LYS A 43 -3.43 -21.79 -3.99
C LYS A 43 -2.53 -20.60 -3.66
N PRO A 44 -1.62 -20.19 -4.57
CA PRO A 44 -0.71 -19.08 -4.33
C PRO A 44 -1.41 -17.75 -3.95
N LEU A 45 -2.58 -17.49 -4.56
CA LEU A 45 -3.39 -16.30 -4.27
C LEU A 45 -3.87 -16.26 -2.81
N ASP A 46 -4.27 -17.40 -2.24
CA ASP A 46 -4.78 -17.46 -0.86
C ASP A 46 -3.67 -17.09 0.14
N VAL A 47 -2.43 -17.56 -0.11
CA VAL A 47 -1.24 -17.21 0.66
C VAL A 47 -0.97 -15.70 0.56
N ALA A 48 -0.98 -15.16 -0.65
CA ALA A 48 -0.68 -13.75 -0.89
C ALA A 48 -1.74 -12.82 -0.27
N LEU A 49 -3.03 -13.17 -0.39
CA LEU A 49 -4.13 -12.43 0.24
C LEU A 49 -4.06 -12.49 1.76
N LYS A 50 -3.70 -13.64 2.33
CA LYS A 50 -3.54 -13.75 3.78
C LYS A 50 -2.35 -12.95 4.29
N ALA A 51 -1.23 -12.97 3.56
CA ALA A 51 -0.08 -12.12 3.87
C ALA A 51 -0.46 -10.63 3.83
N ALA A 52 -1.17 -10.18 2.79
CA ALA A 52 -1.64 -8.81 2.67
C ALA A 52 -2.58 -8.40 3.81
N GLU A 53 -3.51 -9.28 4.20
CA GLU A 53 -4.41 -9.06 5.34
C GLU A 53 -3.62 -8.87 6.64
N MET A 54 -2.71 -9.78 6.96
CA MET A 54 -1.92 -9.73 8.20
C MET A 54 -1.00 -8.49 8.25
N MET A 55 -0.31 -8.21 7.15
CA MET A 55 0.52 -7.01 7.03
C MET A 55 -0.33 -5.74 7.21
N GLY A 56 -1.51 -5.70 6.58
CA GLY A 56 -2.38 -4.53 6.62
C GLY A 56 -2.86 -4.21 8.03
N VAL A 57 -3.27 -5.23 8.79
CA VAL A 57 -3.65 -5.07 10.21
C VAL A 57 -2.48 -4.47 11.02
N ASP A 58 -1.27 -5.02 10.88
CA ASP A 58 -0.11 -4.51 11.63
C ASP A 58 0.31 -3.09 11.21
N ILE A 59 0.19 -2.75 9.93
CA ILE A 59 0.38 -1.39 9.42
C ILE A 59 -0.68 -0.45 10.01
N GLY A 60 -1.95 -0.85 10.06
CA GLY A 60 -3.04 -0.06 10.62
C GLY A 60 -2.77 0.36 12.06
N LYS A 61 -2.30 -0.57 12.90
CA LYS A 61 -1.88 -0.28 14.29
C LYS A 61 -0.80 0.79 14.36
N ASN A 62 0.16 0.77 13.44
CA ASN A 62 1.24 1.75 13.38
C ASN A 62 0.77 3.15 12.96
N PHE A 63 -0.40 3.28 12.33
CA PHE A 63 -0.98 4.58 11.95
C PHE A 63 -1.72 5.25 13.11
N LEU A 64 -2.31 4.48 14.03
CA LEU A 64 -3.18 4.99 15.10
C LEU A 64 -2.58 6.17 15.89
N PRO A 65 -1.31 6.15 16.34
CA PRO A 65 -0.75 7.26 17.12
C PRO A 65 -0.61 8.58 16.33
N ARG A 66 -0.65 8.51 14.99
CA ARG A 66 -0.48 9.66 14.09
C ARG A 66 -1.82 10.18 13.57
N LEU A 67 -2.91 9.46 13.80
CA LEU A 67 -4.26 9.87 13.42
C LEU A 67 -4.92 10.65 14.56
N ASN A 68 -5.64 11.72 14.21
CA ASN A 68 -6.31 12.57 15.20
C ASN A 68 -7.67 13.05 14.70
N TRP A 69 -8.73 12.45 15.22
CA TRP A 69 -10.11 12.80 14.89
C TRP A 69 -10.54 14.18 15.41
N LEU A 70 -9.92 14.69 16.49
CA LEU A 70 -10.25 16.00 17.07
C LEU A 70 -9.95 17.18 16.13
N LYS A 71 -9.16 16.96 15.08
CA LYS A 71 -8.88 17.95 14.03
C LYS A 71 -9.98 18.04 12.96
N GLY A 72 -11.08 17.29 13.12
CA GLY A 72 -12.18 17.24 12.19
C GLY A 72 -12.01 16.14 11.13
N GLU A 73 -13.14 15.71 10.58
CA GLU A 73 -13.25 14.55 9.67
C GLU A 73 -12.42 14.74 8.39
N GLU A 74 -12.50 15.89 7.73
CA GLU A 74 -11.73 16.18 6.51
C GLU A 74 -10.21 16.07 6.77
N THR A 75 -9.72 16.67 7.85
CA THR A 75 -8.29 16.60 8.21
C THR A 75 -7.87 15.18 8.58
N PHE A 76 -8.74 14.44 9.28
CA PHE A 76 -8.50 13.05 9.59
C PHE A 76 -8.37 12.20 8.31
N MET A 77 -9.33 12.33 7.39
CA MET A 77 -9.37 11.57 6.13
C MET A 77 -8.15 11.87 5.26
N LEU A 78 -7.81 13.15 5.11
CA LEU A 78 -6.63 13.57 4.35
C LEU A 78 -5.34 13.02 4.96
N ASN A 79 -5.20 13.01 6.28
CA ASN A 79 -4.03 12.44 6.96
C ASN A 79 -3.95 10.92 6.80
N LEU A 80 -5.08 10.21 6.88
CA LEU A 80 -5.12 8.76 6.63
C LEU A 80 -4.73 8.43 5.20
N GLY A 81 -5.29 9.14 4.21
CA GLY A 81 -4.91 8.99 2.81
C GLY A 81 -3.43 9.27 2.56
N ARG A 82 -2.87 10.30 3.20
CA ARG A 82 -1.42 10.61 3.15
C ARG A 82 -0.55 9.54 3.79
N GLN A 83 -1.00 8.88 4.87
CA GLN A 83 -0.25 7.78 5.47
C GLN A 83 -0.23 6.54 4.56
N LEU A 84 -1.38 6.19 3.96
CA LEU A 84 -1.47 5.11 2.96
C LEU A 84 -0.55 5.38 1.75
N ALA A 85 -0.62 6.59 1.19
CA ALA A 85 0.25 7.01 0.10
C ALA A 85 1.73 7.02 0.49
N GLY A 86 2.05 7.54 1.68
CA GLY A 86 3.43 7.64 2.19
C GLY A 86 4.08 6.28 2.44
N MET A 87 3.32 5.29 2.92
CA MET A 87 3.79 3.90 3.02
C MET A 87 4.16 3.37 1.65
N TRP A 88 3.28 3.53 0.67
CA TRP A 88 3.52 3.05 -0.69
C TRP A 88 4.68 3.79 -1.37
N ALA A 89 4.83 5.10 -1.13
CA ALA A 89 5.97 5.89 -1.58
C ALA A 89 7.30 5.42 -0.97
N SER A 90 7.27 4.95 0.29
CA SER A 90 8.44 4.38 0.95
C SER A 90 8.93 3.10 0.26
N GLU A 91 8.02 2.37 -0.41
CA GLU A 91 8.34 1.20 -1.24
C GLU A 91 8.89 1.58 -2.63
N GLY A 92 8.92 2.87 -2.99
CA GLY A 92 9.43 3.38 -4.28
C GLY A 92 8.36 3.87 -5.25
N ALA A 93 7.09 3.85 -4.83
CA ALA A 93 5.98 4.30 -5.64
C ALA A 93 5.92 5.83 -5.78
N ALA A 94 5.37 6.31 -6.89
CA ALA A 94 5.03 7.72 -7.07
C ALA A 94 3.55 7.92 -6.78
N THR A 95 3.23 8.43 -5.60
CA THR A 95 1.85 8.56 -5.11
C THR A 95 1.41 10.00 -4.91
N THR A 96 0.14 10.27 -5.14
CA THR A 96 -0.51 11.54 -4.79
C THR A 96 -1.80 11.29 -4.02
N VAL A 97 -2.25 12.29 -3.28
CA VAL A 97 -3.50 12.26 -2.53
C VAL A 97 -4.28 13.51 -2.88
N GLU A 98 -5.53 13.33 -3.28
CA GLU A 98 -6.45 14.38 -3.70
C GLU A 98 -7.75 14.27 -2.89
N GLN A 99 -8.40 15.40 -2.62
CA GLN A 99 -9.76 15.40 -2.08
C GLN A 99 -10.71 14.88 -3.16
N GLY A 100 -11.64 14.00 -2.78
CA GLY A 100 -12.73 13.56 -3.64
C GLY A 100 -13.89 14.56 -3.69
N GLU A 101 -15.08 14.10 -4.08
CA GLU A 101 -16.24 14.98 -4.23
C GLU A 101 -16.80 15.48 -2.89
N GLY A 102 -16.67 14.69 -1.82
CA GLY A 102 -17.13 15.01 -0.47
C GLY A 102 -16.00 15.21 0.55
N PRO A 103 -16.28 15.82 1.71
CA PRO A 103 -15.29 16.03 2.79
C PRO A 103 -14.74 14.73 3.36
N SER A 104 -15.50 13.64 3.23
CA SER A 104 -15.16 12.29 3.71
C SER A 104 -14.72 11.37 2.58
N GLU A 105 -14.23 11.93 1.48
CA GLU A 105 -13.76 11.17 0.32
C GLU A 105 -12.36 11.63 -0.08
N ILE A 106 -11.46 10.65 -0.24
CA ILE A 106 -10.07 10.89 -0.61
C ILE A 106 -9.70 9.94 -1.74
N LEU A 107 -9.06 10.48 -2.77
CA LEU A 107 -8.49 9.70 -3.87
C LEU A 107 -6.99 9.54 -3.64
N ILE A 108 -6.53 8.30 -3.57
CA ILE A 108 -5.12 7.93 -3.47
C ILE A 108 -4.70 7.40 -4.83
N LYS A 109 -3.78 8.09 -5.50
CA LYS A 109 -3.32 7.74 -6.84
C LYS A 109 -1.88 7.27 -6.82
N CYS A 110 -1.54 6.38 -7.75
CA CYS A 110 -0.16 5.99 -7.99
C CYS A 110 0.10 5.82 -9.49
N THR A 111 1.03 6.61 -10.03
CA THR A 111 1.38 6.59 -11.47
C THR A 111 2.60 5.74 -11.78
N ARG A 112 3.36 5.36 -10.75
CA ARG A 112 4.49 4.44 -10.89
C ARG A 112 4.59 3.56 -9.65
N ASP A 113 4.50 2.27 -9.86
CA ASP A 113 4.52 1.27 -8.79
C ASP A 113 5.59 0.19 -9.09
N PRO A 114 6.53 -0.08 -8.16
CA PRO A 114 7.56 -1.11 -8.38
C PRO A 114 7.01 -2.55 -8.26
N TRP A 115 5.87 -2.76 -7.59
CA TRP A 115 5.34 -4.09 -7.29
C TRP A 115 5.01 -4.94 -8.52
N PRO A 116 4.37 -4.43 -9.58
CA PRO A 116 4.12 -5.19 -10.81
C PRO A 116 5.40 -5.64 -11.52
N THR A 117 6.46 -4.82 -11.45
CA THR A 117 7.76 -5.16 -12.04
C THR A 117 8.42 -6.31 -11.27
N ALA A 118 8.41 -6.25 -9.93
CA ALA A 118 8.89 -7.33 -9.09
C ALA A 118 8.06 -8.61 -9.30
N ALA A 119 6.73 -8.53 -9.32
CA ALA A 119 5.83 -9.66 -9.55
C ALA A 119 6.15 -10.40 -10.86
N ARG A 120 6.38 -9.65 -11.94
CA ARG A 120 6.74 -10.21 -13.26
C ARG A 120 8.05 -11.00 -13.21
N HIS A 121 9.03 -10.55 -12.43
CA HIS A 121 10.30 -11.26 -12.27
C HIS A 121 10.12 -12.66 -11.67
N TYR A 122 9.13 -12.84 -10.79
CA TYR A 122 8.79 -14.11 -10.14
C TYR A 122 7.61 -14.84 -10.81
N GLY A 123 7.19 -14.43 -12.01
CA GLY A 123 6.10 -15.09 -12.73
C GLY A 123 4.73 -14.99 -12.03
N VAL A 124 4.53 -14.02 -11.13
CA VAL A 124 3.28 -13.86 -10.39
C VAL A 124 2.20 -13.20 -11.27
N PRO A 125 0.95 -13.70 -11.27
CA PRO A 125 -0.14 -13.10 -12.02
C PRO A 125 -0.38 -11.63 -11.61
N MET A 126 -0.58 -10.76 -12.60
CA MET A 126 -0.87 -9.33 -12.35
C MET A 126 -2.14 -9.11 -11.52
N GLU A 127 -3.14 -9.98 -11.67
CA GLU A 127 -4.37 -9.89 -10.88
C GLU A 127 -4.12 -10.14 -9.39
N GLU A 128 -3.16 -11.01 -9.04
CA GLU A 128 -2.76 -11.19 -7.64
C GLU A 128 -2.19 -9.90 -7.06
N VAL A 129 -1.39 -9.16 -7.83
CA VAL A 129 -0.84 -7.86 -7.40
C VAL A 129 -1.95 -6.86 -7.12
N ALA A 130 -2.97 -6.82 -7.98
CA ALA A 130 -4.14 -5.95 -7.82
C ALA A 130 -4.92 -6.30 -6.54
N LEU A 131 -5.30 -7.57 -6.39
CA LEU A 131 -6.12 -8.04 -5.27
C LEU A 131 -5.39 -7.94 -3.93
N THR A 132 -4.09 -8.22 -3.89
CA THR A 132 -3.30 -8.14 -2.65
C THR A 132 -3.11 -6.70 -2.21
N ARG A 133 -2.89 -5.74 -3.13
CA ARG A 133 -2.82 -4.32 -2.77
C ARG A 133 -4.15 -3.81 -2.22
N GLU A 134 -5.26 -4.16 -2.86
CA GLU A 134 -6.59 -3.80 -2.37
C GLU A 134 -6.87 -4.42 -0.99
N ARG A 135 -6.60 -5.72 -0.83
CA ARG A 135 -6.76 -6.41 0.46
C ARG A 135 -5.91 -5.79 1.56
N LEU A 136 -4.66 -5.42 1.27
CA LEU A 136 -3.77 -4.74 2.21
C LEU A 136 -4.40 -3.44 2.72
N PHE A 137 -4.88 -2.60 1.81
CA PHE A 137 -5.50 -1.32 2.15
C PHE A 137 -6.81 -1.49 2.93
N GLN A 138 -7.65 -2.45 2.55
CA GLN A 138 -8.86 -2.80 3.30
C GLN A 138 -8.52 -3.26 4.73
N ALA A 139 -7.49 -4.10 4.88
CA ALA A 139 -7.08 -4.62 6.17
C ALA A 139 -6.48 -3.54 7.10
N ILE A 140 -5.81 -2.52 6.55
CA ILE A 140 -5.35 -1.35 7.33
C ILE A 140 -6.52 -0.64 8.02
N LEU A 141 -7.68 -0.58 7.37
CA LEU A 141 -8.85 0.11 7.93
C LEU A 141 -9.53 -0.65 9.07
N VAL A 142 -9.25 -1.93 9.27
CA VAL A 142 -9.90 -2.74 10.33
C VAL A 142 -9.70 -2.11 11.70
N ASP A 143 -8.45 -1.90 12.11
CA ASP A 143 -8.15 -1.33 13.43
C ASP A 143 -8.43 0.18 13.49
N VAL A 144 -8.31 0.89 12.37
CA VAL A 144 -8.66 2.32 12.28
C VAL A 144 -10.16 2.51 12.56
N ASN A 145 -11.02 1.69 11.94
CA ASN A 145 -12.46 1.74 12.12
C ASN A 145 -12.86 1.41 13.55
N VAL A 146 -12.25 0.37 14.14
CA VAL A 146 -12.51 -0.01 15.53
C VAL A 146 -12.09 1.08 16.50
N PHE A 147 -10.89 1.68 16.32
CA PHE A 147 -10.36 2.67 17.25
C PHE A 147 -11.11 4.00 17.21
N PHE A 148 -11.51 4.46 16.03
CA PHE A 148 -12.21 5.74 15.85
C PHE A 148 -13.73 5.61 15.74
N ASP A 149 -14.28 4.40 15.89
CA ASP A 149 -15.71 4.10 15.72
C ASP A 149 -16.30 4.73 14.45
N THR A 150 -15.58 4.58 13.34
CA THR A 150 -15.93 5.20 12.07
C THR A 150 -15.93 4.14 10.97
N PRO A 151 -17.02 4.01 10.18
CA PRO A 151 -17.11 2.96 9.18
C PRO A 151 -16.40 3.38 7.88
N LEU A 152 -15.07 3.36 7.84
CA LEU A 152 -14.33 3.70 6.61
C LEU A 152 -14.23 2.50 5.67
N LYS A 153 -14.27 2.78 4.38
CA LYS A 153 -14.05 1.83 3.29
C LYS A 153 -12.99 2.37 2.33
N ILE A 154 -12.29 1.44 1.69
CA ILE A 154 -11.38 1.76 0.60
C ILE A 154 -11.60 0.76 -0.54
N GLU A 155 -11.74 1.29 -1.75
CA GLU A 155 -12.00 0.51 -2.96
C GLU A 155 -11.01 0.86 -4.06
N MET A 156 -10.58 -0.15 -4.80
CA MET A 156 -9.74 0.03 -5.97
C MET A 156 -10.60 0.38 -7.19
N LEU A 157 -10.45 1.59 -7.70
CA LEU A 157 -11.12 2.06 -8.91
C LEU A 157 -10.32 1.77 -10.18
N LYS A 158 -8.99 1.89 -10.09
CA LYS A 158 -8.07 1.58 -11.19
C LYS A 158 -6.83 0.84 -10.69
N ALA A 159 -6.22 0.04 -11.56
CA ALA A 159 -5.01 -0.70 -11.27
C ALA A 159 -4.03 -0.77 -12.46
N ILE A 160 -2.76 -0.42 -12.24
CA ILE A 160 -1.69 -0.63 -13.23
C ILE A 160 -1.62 -2.09 -13.71
N PRO A 161 -1.68 -3.13 -12.85
CA PRO A 161 -1.67 -4.52 -13.29
C PRO A 161 -2.80 -4.90 -14.25
N ARG A 162 -3.91 -4.15 -14.26
CA ARG A 162 -5.06 -4.34 -15.15
C ARG A 162 -4.98 -3.51 -16.45
N GLY A 163 -3.88 -2.80 -16.66
CA GLY A 163 -3.62 -2.03 -17.88
C GLY A 163 -4.13 -0.59 -17.87
N GLU A 164 -4.52 -0.04 -16.71
CA GLU A 164 -5.17 1.28 -16.62
C GLU A 164 -4.21 2.46 -16.50
N GLY A 165 -2.90 2.22 -16.58
CA GLY A 165 -1.85 3.25 -16.58
C GLY A 165 -1.56 3.91 -15.23
N GLU A 166 -2.50 3.84 -14.28
CA GLU A 166 -2.35 4.31 -12.90
C GLU A 166 -3.16 3.42 -11.95
N TRP A 167 -2.86 3.53 -10.66
CA TRP A 167 -3.76 3.08 -9.61
C TRP A 167 -4.59 4.25 -9.11
N VAL A 168 -5.84 3.98 -8.81
CA VAL A 168 -6.73 4.90 -8.11
C VAL A 168 -7.47 4.12 -7.04
N PHE A 169 -7.30 4.52 -5.79
CA PHE A 169 -8.09 4.04 -4.66
C PHE A 169 -8.97 5.17 -4.14
N LYS A 170 -10.22 4.85 -3.83
CA LYS A 170 -11.14 5.77 -3.17
C LYS A 170 -11.30 5.34 -1.72
N LEU A 171 -10.86 6.18 -0.81
CA LEU A 171 -11.06 6.07 0.64
C LEU A 171 -12.25 6.93 1.02
N TYR A 172 -13.25 6.35 1.67
CA TYR A 172 -14.48 7.06 2.03
C TYR A 172 -15.09 6.54 3.31
N LYS A 173 -16.01 7.31 3.89
CA LYS A 173 -16.87 6.85 4.98
C LYS A 173 -18.14 6.23 4.42
N ASP A 174 -18.49 5.05 4.89
CA ASP A 174 -19.72 4.37 4.52
C ASP A 174 -20.91 4.97 5.28
N GLU A 175 -21.82 5.59 4.54
CA GLU A 175 -23.06 6.16 5.08
C GLU A 175 -24.21 5.13 5.12
N SER A 176 -23.96 3.90 4.66
CA SER A 176 -24.94 2.81 4.69
C SER A 176 -25.15 2.32 6.13
N LYS A 177 -26.04 2.98 6.87
CA LYS A 177 -26.65 2.47 8.11
C LYS A 177 -28.10 2.06 7.86
#